data_AF-A0A352RVD4-F1
#
_entry.id   AF-A0A352RVD4-F1
#
_cell.length_a   1.000
_cell.length_b   1.000
_cell.length_c   1.000
_cell.angle_alpha   90.00
_cell.angle_beta   90.00
_cell.angle_gamma   90.00
#
_symmetry.space_group_name_H-M   'P 1'
#
loop_
_entity.id
_entity.type
_entity.pdbx_description
1 polymer ?
#
loop_
_entity_poly.entity_id
_entity_poly.type
_entity_poly.pdbx_seq_one_letter_code
_entity_poly.pdbx_strand_id
1 'polypeptide(L)'
;LKDFVTHLVPRSVGEAMANNEILQIVVFSIFFGTAISMLGERGARMAGVIDDLAQIMLKITGAVMWLAPIAVFAAIASTVTTQGLGILVTFAKFMGSFYLSLFVLWALLALAGYIFLGSRVFTLIRLIREPFLISFSTASSEAAYPKLLDSLDRFGVDRKISSF
;
A
#
# COMPACT_ATOMS: atom_id res chain seq x y z
N LEU A 1 -21.70 14.84 -9.48
CA LEU A 1 -20.84 14.38 -10.60
C LEU A 1 -20.05 15.51 -11.26
N LYS A 2 -20.66 16.65 -11.64
CA LYS A 2 -19.93 17.80 -12.22
C LYS A 2 -18.80 18.28 -11.29
N ASP A 3 -19.06 18.49 -10.00
CA ASP A 3 -18.04 18.96 -9.06
C ASP A 3 -16.85 18.00 -8.89
N PHE A 4 -17.06 16.68 -9.02
CA PHE A 4 -15.98 15.70 -8.93
C PHE A 4 -15.02 15.79 -10.13
N VAL A 5 -15.54 16.12 -11.32
CA VAL A 5 -14.74 16.33 -12.54
C VAL A 5 -14.08 17.70 -12.54
N THR A 6 -14.71 18.74 -11.98
CA THR A 6 -14.07 20.05 -11.83
C THR A 6 -13.00 20.06 -10.73
N HIS A 7 -13.13 19.23 -9.68
CA HIS A 7 -12.11 19.00 -8.66
C HIS A 7 -11.02 18.00 -9.08
N LEU A 8 -11.10 17.41 -10.28
CA LEU A 8 -10.05 16.53 -10.82
C LEU A 8 -8.92 17.32 -11.47
N VAL A 9 -9.21 18.53 -11.97
CA VAL A 9 -8.22 19.41 -12.62
C VAL A 9 -7.83 20.49 -11.62
N PRO A 10 -6.62 20.43 -11.02
CA PRO A 10 -6.21 21.41 -10.03
C PRO A 10 -6.18 22.80 -10.66
N ARG A 11 -6.76 23.80 -9.99
CA ARG A 11 -6.60 25.21 -10.38
C ARG A 11 -5.15 25.67 -10.18
N SER A 12 -4.45 25.07 -9.20
CA SER A 12 -3.04 25.29 -8.89
C SER A 12 -2.49 24.14 -8.06
N VAL A 13 -1.27 23.66 -8.38
CA VAL A 13 -0.57 22.61 -7.61
C VAL A 13 -0.28 23.06 -6.17
N GLY A 14 0.05 24.35 -5.99
CA GLY A 14 0.33 24.90 -4.66
C GLY A 14 -0.90 24.93 -3.75
N GLU A 15 -2.09 25.13 -4.32
CA GLU A 15 -3.36 25.15 -3.57
C GLU A 15 -3.80 23.72 -3.19
N ALA A 16 -3.61 22.75 -4.09
CA ALA A 16 -3.90 21.34 -3.80
C ALA A 16 -3.00 20.78 -2.69
N MET A 17 -1.72 21.16 -2.68
CA MET A 17 -0.79 20.80 -1.60
C MET A 17 -1.13 21.51 -0.29
N ALA A 18 -1.55 22.77 -0.32
CA ALA A 18 -1.95 23.51 0.88
C ALA A 18 -3.25 22.98 1.51
N ASN A 19 -4.22 22.58 0.68
CA ASN A 19 -5.51 22.06 1.11
C ASN A 19 -5.52 20.54 1.37
N ASN A 20 -4.37 19.86 1.22
CA ASN A 20 -4.24 18.41 1.36
C ASN A 20 -5.25 17.61 0.48
N GLU A 21 -5.51 18.08 -0.74
CA GLU A 21 -6.45 17.42 -1.65
C GLU A 21 -5.76 16.24 -2.37
N ILE A 22 -5.73 15.09 -1.70
CA ILE A 22 -5.01 13.88 -2.12
C ILE A 22 -5.31 13.49 -3.58
N LEU A 23 -6.59 13.53 -3.99
CA LEU A 23 -6.99 13.14 -5.34
C LEU A 23 -6.32 14.02 -6.42
N GLN A 24 -6.27 15.33 -6.21
CA GLN A 24 -5.66 16.27 -7.16
C GLN A 24 -4.15 16.10 -7.23
N ILE A 25 -3.50 15.86 -6.07
CA ILE A 25 -2.07 15.61 -6.00
C ILE A 25 -1.71 14.35 -6.78
N VAL A 26 -2.47 13.25 -6.62
CA VAL A 26 -2.26 12.00 -7.34
C VAL A 26 -2.41 12.20 -8.84
N VAL A 27 -3.48 12.86 -9.28
CA VAL A 27 -3.73 13.11 -10.71
C VAL A 27 -2.59 13.93 -11.32
N PHE A 28 -2.18 15.01 -10.67
CA PHE A 28 -1.02 15.81 -11.10
C PHE A 28 0.26 14.97 -11.16
N SER A 29 0.53 14.14 -10.15
CA SER A 29 1.73 13.30 -10.09
C SER A 29 1.83 12.31 -11.25
N ILE A 30 0.70 11.75 -11.70
CA ILE A 30 0.65 10.84 -12.85
C ILE A 30 1.00 11.58 -14.14
N PHE A 31 0.41 12.77 -14.36
CA PHE A 31 0.73 13.60 -15.52
C PHE A 31 2.18 14.07 -15.51
N PHE A 32 2.68 14.51 -14.35
CA PHE A 32 4.06 14.96 -14.17
C PHE A 32 5.06 13.83 -14.36
N GLY A 33 4.81 12.65 -13.79
CA GLY A 33 5.63 11.45 -13.95
C GLY A 33 5.68 10.96 -15.40
N THR A 34 4.53 10.96 -16.09
CA THR A 34 4.47 10.62 -17.52
C THR A 34 5.25 11.61 -18.37
N ALA A 35 5.12 12.91 -18.09
CA ALA A 35 5.88 13.96 -18.78
C ALA A 35 7.40 13.78 -18.58
N ILE A 36 7.86 13.53 -17.35
CA ILE A 36 9.28 13.24 -17.07
C ILE A 36 9.78 12.03 -17.84
N SER A 37 8.99 10.96 -17.92
CA SER A 37 9.35 9.74 -18.65
C SER A 37 9.58 10.00 -20.15
N MET A 38 8.85 10.95 -20.74
CA MET A 38 9.01 11.34 -22.15
C MET A 38 10.26 12.20 -22.43
N LEU A 39 10.89 12.80 -21.41
CA LEU A 39 12.07 13.66 -21.56
C LEU A 39 13.42 12.91 -21.66
N GLY A 40 13.41 11.57 -21.61
CA GLY A 40 14.62 10.73 -21.77
C GLY A 40 15.69 10.99 -20.70
N GLU A 41 16.95 11.19 -21.09
CA GLU A 41 18.08 11.38 -20.16
C GLU A 41 17.94 12.59 -19.23
N ARG A 42 17.25 13.65 -19.67
CA ARG A 42 16.96 14.82 -18.80
C ARG A 42 15.88 14.48 -17.77
N GLY A 43 14.91 13.67 -18.17
CA GLY A 43 13.88 13.14 -17.29
C GLY A 43 14.46 12.21 -16.22
N ALA A 44 15.42 11.35 -16.59
CA ALA A 44 16.08 10.43 -15.67
C ALA A 44 16.77 11.13 -14.48
N ARG A 45 17.40 12.28 -14.70
CA ARG A 45 17.98 13.08 -13.60
C ARG A 45 16.92 13.60 -12.63
N MET A 46 15.79 14.09 -13.15
CA MET A 46 14.72 14.61 -12.30
C MET A 46 13.99 13.48 -11.56
N ALA A 47 13.79 12.33 -12.21
CA ALA A 47 13.27 11.12 -11.58
C ALA A 47 14.16 10.65 -10.42
N GLY A 48 15.49 10.67 -10.58
CA GLY A 48 16.42 10.33 -9.50
C GLY A 48 16.29 11.22 -8.28
N VAL A 49 16.13 12.54 -8.47
CA VAL A 49 15.90 13.48 -7.34
C VAL A 49 14.57 13.20 -6.64
N ILE A 50 13.52 12.84 -7.39
CA ILE A 50 12.22 12.48 -6.82
C ILE A 50 12.32 11.17 -6.03
N ASP A 51 13.07 10.19 -6.52
CA ASP A 51 13.33 8.94 -5.81
C ASP A 51 14.10 9.18 -4.51
N ASP A 52 15.15 10.01 -4.54
CA ASP A 52 15.89 10.42 -3.34
C ASP A 52 14.97 11.09 -2.31
N LEU A 53 14.04 11.96 -2.75
CA LEU A 53 13.04 12.57 -1.87
C LEU A 53 12.10 11.53 -1.26
N ALA A 54 11.64 10.55 -2.03
CA ALA A 54 10.82 9.45 -1.51
C ALA A 54 11.58 8.64 -0.45
N GLN A 55 12.86 8.34 -0.70
CA GLN A 55 13.75 7.67 0.26
C GLN A 55 13.94 8.50 1.55
N ILE A 56 14.06 9.82 1.44
CA ILE A 56 14.13 10.70 2.60
C ILE A 56 12.82 10.64 3.40
N MET A 57 11.65 10.67 2.76
CA MET A 57 10.35 10.54 3.43
C MET A 57 10.21 9.18 4.13
N LEU A 58 10.68 8.10 3.51
CA LEU A 58 10.73 6.77 4.14
C LEU A 58 11.64 6.76 5.37
N LYS A 59 12.83 7.38 5.30
CA LYS A 59 13.73 7.50 6.46
C LYS A 59 13.14 8.32 7.60
N ILE A 60 12.46 9.43 7.29
CA ILE A 60 11.77 10.26 8.29
C ILE A 60 10.65 9.45 8.94
N THR A 61 9.84 8.76 8.14
CA THR A 61 8.77 7.89 8.66
C THR A 61 9.34 6.79 9.54
N GLY A 62 10.46 6.19 9.14
CA GLY A 62 11.20 5.23 9.95
C GLY A 62 11.67 5.82 11.29
N ALA A 63 12.21 7.03 11.29
CA ALA A 63 12.61 7.73 12.52
C ALA A 63 11.40 8.01 13.44
N VAL A 64 10.26 8.42 12.88
CA VAL A 64 9.01 8.60 13.65
C VAL A 64 8.51 7.27 14.23
N MET A 65 8.68 6.15 13.52
CA MET A 65 8.32 4.83 14.05
C MET A 65 9.12 4.44 15.30
N TRP A 66 10.32 4.97 15.55
CA TRP A 66 11.03 4.74 16.82
C TRP A 66 10.31 5.37 18.02
N LEU A 67 9.59 6.48 17.80
CA LEU A 67 8.79 7.17 18.82
C LEU A 67 7.38 6.59 18.94
N ALA A 68 6.91 5.86 17.91
CA ALA A 68 5.57 5.29 17.87
C ALA A 68 5.24 4.37 19.06
N PRO A 69 6.13 3.50 19.59
CA PRO A 69 5.82 2.65 20.74
C PRO A 69 5.43 3.46 21.99
N ILE A 70 6.12 4.58 22.23
CA ILE A 70 5.85 5.46 23.36
C ILE A 70 4.53 6.19 23.15
N ALA A 71 4.31 6.72 21.94
CA ALA A 71 3.08 7.42 21.59
C ALA A 71 1.85 6.49 21.68
N VAL A 72 1.94 5.27 21.16
CA VAL A 72 0.88 4.27 21.21
C VAL A 72 0.62 3.83 22.64
N PHE A 73 1.66 3.59 23.45
CA PHE A 73 1.49 3.27 24.87
C PHE A 73 0.75 4.38 25.61
N ALA A 74 1.15 5.64 25.42
CA ALA A 74 0.47 6.79 26.03
C ALA A 74 -0.99 6.92 25.56
N ALA A 75 -1.26 6.71 24.26
CA ALA A 75 -2.61 6.78 23.70
C ALA A 75 -3.52 5.67 24.25
N ILE A 76 -3.03 4.43 24.33
CA ILE A 76 -3.78 3.30 24.90
C ILE A 76 -3.99 3.52 26.40
N ALA A 77 -2.97 3.93 27.15
CA ALA A 77 -3.09 4.20 28.58
C ALA A 77 -4.13 5.30 28.88
N SER A 78 -4.12 6.38 28.10
CA SER A 78 -5.12 7.46 28.20
C SER A 78 -6.54 6.96 27.90
N THR A 79 -6.69 6.16 26.84
CA THR A 79 -7.99 5.58 26.46
C THR A 79 -8.51 4.61 27.52
N VAL A 80 -7.65 3.77 28.09
CA VAL A 80 -8.01 2.83 29.16
C VAL A 80 -8.37 3.57 30.46
N THR A 81 -7.69 4.68 30.77
CA THR A 81 -7.99 5.48 31.96
C THR A 81 -9.34 6.20 31.84
N THR A 82 -9.70 6.67 30.64
CA THR A 82 -10.94 7.42 30.40
C THR A 82 -12.16 6.53 30.13
N GLN A 83 -11.98 5.40 29.43
CA GLN A 83 -13.08 4.51 29.04
C GLN A 83 -13.11 3.18 29.82
N GLY A 84 -12.17 2.97 30.73
CA GLY A 84 -12.02 1.75 31.50
C GLY A 84 -11.53 0.55 30.67
N LEU A 85 -11.50 -0.63 31.30
CA LEU A 85 -11.03 -1.87 30.66
C LEU A 85 -11.99 -2.39 29.56
N GLY A 86 -13.22 -1.87 29.49
CA GLY A 86 -14.20 -2.25 28.46
C GLY A 86 -13.73 -1.94 27.03
N ILE A 87 -12.91 -0.89 26.86
CA ILE A 87 -12.35 -0.53 25.55
C ILE A 87 -11.48 -1.64 24.95
N LEU A 88 -10.75 -2.40 25.79
CA LEU A 88 -9.89 -3.48 25.32
C LEU A 88 -10.71 -4.59 24.66
N VAL A 89 -11.91 -4.88 25.17
CA VAL A 89 -12.83 -5.85 24.56
C VAL A 89 -13.36 -5.32 23.23
N THR A 90 -13.66 -4.02 23.13
CA THR A 90 -14.08 -3.40 21.87
C THR A 90 -12.97 -3.44 20.83
N PHE A 91 -11.73 -3.11 21.20
CA PHE A 91 -10.57 -3.25 20.32
C PHE A 91 -10.31 -4.70 19.93
N ALA A 92 -10.42 -5.65 20.85
CA ALA A 92 -10.28 -7.06 20.54
C ALA A 92 -11.37 -7.56 19.57
N LYS A 93 -12.63 -7.14 19.76
CA LYS A 93 -13.73 -7.44 18.83
C LYS A 93 -13.49 -6.82 17.46
N PHE A 94 -13.05 -5.57 17.41
CA PHE A 94 -12.70 -4.89 16.17
C PHE A 94 -11.57 -5.63 15.43
N MET A 95 -10.46 -5.92 16.11
CA MET A 95 -9.34 -6.68 15.55
C MET A 95 -9.77 -8.07 15.08
N GLY A 96 -10.61 -8.77 15.86
CA GLY A 96 -11.16 -10.06 15.48
C GLY A 96 -12.02 -9.97 14.21
N SER A 97 -12.91 -8.98 14.11
CA SER A 97 -13.73 -8.76 12.92
C SER A 97 -12.90 -8.40 11.69
N PHE A 98 -11.82 -7.64 11.88
CA PHE A 98 -10.90 -7.27 10.81
C PHE A 98 -10.14 -8.48 10.27
N TYR A 99 -9.55 -9.30 11.14
CA TYR A 99 -8.88 -10.53 10.72
C TYR A 99 -9.83 -11.55 10.11
N LEU A 100 -11.06 -11.65 10.63
CA LEU A 100 -12.10 -12.50 10.04
C LEU A 100 -12.46 -12.01 8.62
N SER A 101 -12.61 -10.71 8.42
CA SER A 101 -12.90 -10.12 7.11
C SER A 101 -11.77 -10.38 6.12
N LEU A 102 -10.51 -10.24 6.55
CA LEU A 102 -9.35 -10.58 5.73
C LEU A 102 -9.31 -12.07 5.37
N PHE A 103 -9.62 -12.96 6.33
CA PHE A 103 -9.69 -14.39 6.07
C PHE A 103 -10.78 -14.74 5.07
N VAL A 104 -11.98 -14.15 5.20
CA VAL A 104 -13.08 -14.33 4.25
C VAL A 104 -12.70 -13.82 2.87
N LEU A 105 -12.07 -12.65 2.77
CA LEU A 105 -11.56 -12.12 1.50
C LEU A 105 -10.58 -13.09 0.83
N TRP A 106 -9.59 -13.58 1.58
CA TRP A 106 -8.62 -14.55 1.05
C TRP A 106 -9.27 -15.88 0.65
N ALA A 107 -10.24 -16.36 1.41
CA ALA A 107 -11.01 -17.56 1.07
C ALA A 107 -11.81 -17.38 -0.23
N LEU A 108 -12.44 -16.21 -0.41
CA LEU A 108 -13.17 -15.87 -1.64
C LEU A 108 -12.22 -15.75 -2.84
N LEU A 109 -11.06 -15.12 -2.68
CA LEU A 109 -10.03 -15.04 -3.73
C LEU A 109 -9.49 -16.42 -4.10
N ALA A 110 -9.25 -17.28 -3.11
CA ALA A 110 -8.81 -18.65 -3.32
C ALA A 110 -9.89 -19.49 -4.03
N LEU A 111 -11.17 -19.32 -3.66
CA LEU A 111 -12.29 -20.00 -4.31
C LEU A 111 -12.47 -19.53 -5.76
N ALA A 112 -12.46 -18.22 -6.00
CA ALA A 112 -12.51 -17.65 -7.34
C ALA A 112 -11.34 -18.18 -8.18
N GLY A 113 -10.12 -18.14 -7.63
CA GLY A 113 -8.96 -18.73 -8.26
C GLY A 113 -9.16 -20.21 -8.58
N TYR A 114 -9.69 -21.01 -7.65
CA TYR A 114 -9.92 -22.45 -7.86
C TYR A 114 -10.91 -22.71 -9.01
N ILE A 115 -11.92 -21.87 -9.18
CA ILE A 115 -12.87 -21.97 -10.30
C ILE A 115 -12.16 -21.73 -11.65
N PHE A 116 -11.21 -20.81 -11.73
CA PHE A 116 -10.51 -20.47 -12.98
C PHE A 116 -9.27 -21.35 -13.27
N LEU A 117 -8.48 -21.67 -12.25
CA LEU A 117 -7.17 -22.36 -12.36
C LEU A 117 -7.21 -23.82 -11.87
N GLY A 118 -8.30 -24.26 -11.26
CA GLY A 118 -8.42 -25.59 -10.67
C GLY A 118 -7.45 -25.81 -9.50
N SER A 119 -6.86 -27.01 -9.43
CA SER A 119 -5.91 -27.40 -8.37
C SER A 119 -4.61 -26.60 -8.36
N ARG A 120 -4.28 -25.87 -9.44
CA ARG A 120 -3.06 -25.06 -9.53
C ARG A 120 -3.07 -23.86 -8.57
N VAL A 121 -4.22 -23.47 -8.03
CA VAL A 121 -4.32 -22.39 -7.02
C VAL A 121 -3.57 -22.72 -5.74
N PHE A 122 -3.55 -23.98 -5.31
CA PHE A 122 -2.77 -24.36 -4.14
C PHE A 122 -1.26 -24.20 -4.37
N THR A 123 -0.79 -24.45 -5.60
CA THR A 123 0.58 -24.17 -6.01
C THR A 123 0.87 -22.67 -6.03
N LEU A 124 -0.06 -21.86 -6.53
CA LEU A 124 0.05 -20.39 -6.54
C LEU A 124 0.14 -19.82 -5.12
N ILE A 125 -0.76 -20.23 -4.22
CA ILE A 125 -0.75 -19.82 -2.81
C ILE A 125 0.57 -20.22 -2.14
N ARG A 126 1.11 -21.40 -2.46
CA ARG A 126 2.40 -21.87 -1.92
C ARG A 126 3.58 -21.04 -2.42
N LEU A 127 3.57 -20.62 -3.68
CA LEU A 127 4.59 -19.75 -4.28
C LEU A 127 4.53 -18.32 -3.72
N ILE A 128 3.34 -17.75 -3.55
CA ILE A 128 3.14 -16.38 -3.06
C ILE A 128 3.33 -16.26 -1.53
N ARG A 129 3.34 -17.37 -0.79
CA ARG A 129 3.50 -17.36 0.67
C ARG A 129 4.74 -16.62 1.15
N GLU A 130 5.88 -16.81 0.49
CA GLU A 130 7.14 -16.17 0.87
C GLU A 130 7.09 -14.64 0.67
N PRO A 131 6.72 -14.12 -0.51
CA PRO A 131 6.49 -12.69 -0.68
C PRO A 131 5.43 -12.11 0.27
N PHE A 132 4.33 -12.84 0.51
CA PHE A 132 3.27 -12.41 1.43
C PHE A 132 3.81 -12.22 2.86
N LEU A 133 4.59 -13.17 3.37
CA LEU A 133 5.21 -13.08 4.69
C LEU A 133 6.21 -11.91 4.79
N ILE A 134 6.89 -11.58 3.69
CA ILE A 134 7.78 -10.42 3.63
C ILE A 134 6.99 -9.12 3.65
N SER A 135 5.91 -8.99 2.86
CA SER A 135 5.05 -7.80 2.93
C SER A 135 4.38 -7.64 4.29
N PHE A 136 3.99 -8.74 4.93
CA PHE A 136 3.36 -8.71 6.24
C PHE A 136 4.35 -8.30 7.34
N SER A 137 5.58 -8.83 7.30
CA SER A 137 6.61 -8.52 8.31
C SER A 137 7.25 -7.14 8.13
N THR A 138 7.37 -6.66 6.89
CA THR A 138 7.93 -5.34 6.59
C THR A 138 6.87 -4.24 6.53
N ALA A 139 5.58 -4.60 6.58
CA ALA A 139 4.44 -3.72 6.35
C ALA A 139 4.54 -2.88 5.05
N SER A 140 5.32 -3.37 4.07
CA SER A 140 5.60 -2.68 2.81
C SER A 140 5.28 -3.58 1.63
N SER A 141 4.38 -3.12 0.77
CA SER A 141 4.04 -3.80 -0.49
C SER A 141 5.19 -3.74 -1.50
N GLU A 142 6.06 -2.72 -1.44
CA GLU A 142 7.19 -2.54 -2.34
C GLU A 142 8.28 -3.59 -2.11
N ALA A 143 8.52 -3.96 -0.85
CA ALA A 143 9.53 -4.95 -0.48
C ALA A 143 9.20 -6.37 -0.98
N ALA A 144 7.92 -6.68 -1.18
CA ALA A 144 7.48 -7.98 -1.67
C ALA A 144 7.37 -8.06 -3.20
N TYR A 145 7.30 -6.92 -3.90
CA TYR A 145 7.00 -6.86 -5.33
C TYR A 145 7.99 -7.65 -6.21
N PRO A 146 9.33 -7.55 -6.06
CA PRO A 146 10.25 -8.32 -6.89
C PRO A 146 10.10 -9.83 -6.69
N LYS A 147 9.92 -10.27 -5.43
CA LYS A 147 9.72 -11.69 -5.11
C LYS A 147 8.35 -12.21 -5.57
N LEU A 148 7.33 -11.36 -5.59
CA LEU A 148 6.03 -11.71 -6.18
C LEU A 148 6.19 -11.99 -7.67
N LEU A 149 6.89 -11.14 -8.42
CA LEU A 149 7.15 -11.35 -9.85
C LEU A 149 7.91 -12.66 -10.11
N ASP A 150 8.99 -12.93 -9.37
CA ASP A 150 9.73 -14.19 -9.50
C ASP A 150 8.85 -15.42 -9.19
N SER A 151 7.94 -15.29 -8.22
CA SER A 151 7.00 -16.37 -7.85
C SER A 151 5.94 -16.61 -8.93
N LEU A 152 5.50 -15.56 -9.62
CA LEU A 152 4.56 -15.63 -10.75
C LEU A 152 5.23 -16.18 -12.01
N ASP A 153 6.49 -15.81 -12.28
CA ASP A 153 7.28 -16.36 -13.37
C ASP A 153 7.49 -17.88 -13.18
N ARG A 154 7.80 -18.32 -11.95
CA ARG A 154 7.90 -19.74 -11.59
C ARG A 154 6.57 -20.49 -11.67
N PHE A 155 5.45 -19.78 -11.55
CA PHE A 155 4.11 -20.35 -11.75
C PHE A 155 3.77 -20.53 -13.24
N GLY A 156 4.52 -19.89 -14.15
CA GLY A 156 4.32 -19.96 -15.59
C GLY A 156 3.47 -18.82 -16.16
N VAL A 157 3.33 -17.70 -15.43
CA VAL A 157 2.72 -16.48 -15.97
C VAL A 157 3.73 -15.78 -16.87
N ASP A 158 3.30 -15.37 -18.06
CA ASP A 158 4.16 -14.67 -19.00
C ASP A 158 4.59 -13.31 -18.42
N ARG A 159 5.89 -13.00 -18.50
CA ARG A 159 6.49 -11.81 -17.86
C ARG A 159 5.87 -10.50 -18.35
N LYS A 160 5.35 -10.54 -19.59
CA LYS A 160 4.60 -9.46 -20.23
C LYS A 160 3.24 -9.17 -19.62
N ILE A 161 2.70 -10.04 -18.77
CA ILE A 161 1.40 -9.88 -18.08
C ILE A 161 1.63 -9.59 -16.60
N SER A 162 2.67 -10.15 -15.99
CA SER A 162 3.01 -9.93 -14.58
C SER A 162 3.64 -8.56 -14.29
N SER A 163 4.29 -7.92 -15.29
CA SER A 163 4.97 -6.63 -15.12
C SER A 163 4.13 -5.39 -15.49
N PHE A 164 2.83 -5.53 -15.73
CA PHE A 164 1.90 -4.43 -16.02
C PHE A 164 1.27 -3.84 -14.75
#